data_AF-A0A6I2VYL3-F1
#
_entry.id   AF-A0A6I2VYL3-F1
#
_cell.length_a   1.000
_cell.length_b   1.000
_cell.length_c   1.000
_cell.angle_alpha   90.00
_cell.angle_beta   90.00
_cell.angle_gamma   90.00
#
_symmetry.space_group_name_H-M   'P 1'
#
loop_
_entity.id
_entity.type
_entity.pdbx_description
1 polymer ?
#
loop_
_entity_poly.entity_id
_entity_poly.type
_entity_poly.pdbx_seq_one_letter_code
_entity_poly.pdbx_strand_id
1 'polypeptide(L)'
;MESLLSIAPMLATAAYIVSSLLFILSLAGLSKHESAKGGIVYGVSGMALALVATTLLTITNGWNDPAAQLGLIFIVVGLVIGASIGLWRARVVEMTGMPELIALLHSFVGVAAVLIGWNGALFDTGTPKNLLGVQRAEVFIGVFIGAVTFTGSIVA
;
A
#
# COMPACT_ATOMS: atom_id res chain seq x y z
N MET A 1 11.12 14.58 22.98
CA MET A 1 10.10 13.63 22.51
C MET A 1 8.87 14.37 21.98
N GLU A 2 8.33 15.36 22.70
CA GLU A 2 7.14 16.11 22.25
C GLU A 2 7.33 16.90 20.94
N SER A 3 8.51 17.48 20.70
CA SER A 3 8.82 18.16 19.43
C SER A 3 8.90 17.21 18.23
N LEU A 4 9.24 15.93 18.45
CA LEU A 4 9.31 14.93 17.39
C LEU A 4 7.89 14.43 17.04
N LEU A 5 7.04 14.27 18.05
CA LEU A 5 5.64 13.87 17.90
C LEU A 5 4.82 14.91 17.13
N SER A 6 5.08 16.21 17.32
CA SER A 6 4.35 17.28 16.63
C SER A 6 4.71 17.43 15.16
N ILE A 7 5.96 17.13 14.76
CA ILE A 7 6.41 17.27 13.36
C ILE A 7 6.23 15.99 12.54
N ALA A 8 6.01 14.83 13.17
CA ALA A 8 5.89 13.54 12.48
C ALA A 8 4.80 13.52 11.38
N PRO A 9 3.57 14.07 11.58
CA PRO A 9 2.56 14.11 10.53
C PRO A 9 2.97 14.97 9.33
N MET A 10 3.69 16.08 9.58
CA MET A 10 4.18 16.98 8.52
C MET A 10 5.25 16.27 7.69
N LEU A 11 6.18 15.57 8.35
CA LEU A 11 7.21 14.78 7.68
C LEU A 11 6.61 13.63 6.87
N ALA A 12 5.62 12.92 7.42
CA ALA A 12 4.92 11.87 6.69
C ALA A 12 4.20 12.42 5.45
N THR A 13 3.51 13.56 5.58
CA THR A 13 2.84 14.22 4.46
C THR A 13 3.82 14.63 3.36
N ALA A 14 4.97 15.23 3.73
CA ALA A 14 6.02 15.55 2.79
C ALA A 14 6.58 14.30 2.10
N ALA A 15 6.82 13.23 2.86
CA ALA A 15 7.28 11.95 2.33
C ALA A 15 6.28 11.31 1.35
N TYR A 16 4.97 11.41 1.60
CA TYR A 16 3.94 10.93 0.68
C TYR A 16 3.91 11.71 -0.64
N ILE A 17 4.10 13.02 -0.60
CA ILE A 17 4.23 13.84 -1.81
C ILE A 17 5.45 13.41 -2.61
N VAL A 18 6.62 13.30 -1.95
CA VAL A 18 7.87 12.86 -2.60
C VAL A 18 7.72 11.45 -3.17
N SER A 19 7.13 10.51 -2.43
CA SER A 19 6.84 9.16 -2.90
C SER A 19 5.93 9.16 -4.13
N SER A 20 4.92 10.03 -4.16
CA SER A 20 4.01 10.15 -5.30
C SER A 20 4.74 10.64 -6.55
N LEU A 21 5.63 11.63 -6.40
CA LEU A 21 6.50 12.09 -7.49
C LEU A 21 7.44 10.98 -7.98
N LEU A 22 8.02 10.19 -7.07
CA LEU A 22 8.86 9.04 -7.44
C LEU A 22 8.08 7.97 -8.21
N PHE A 23 6.82 7.70 -7.86
CA PHE A 23 5.98 6.78 -8.65
C PHE A 23 5.65 7.34 -10.05
N ILE A 24 5.39 8.64 -10.18
CA ILE A 24 5.21 9.28 -11.49
C ILE A 24 6.48 9.14 -12.34
N LEU A 25 7.66 9.40 -11.76
CA LEU A 25 8.95 9.23 -12.44
C LEU A 25 9.24 7.76 -12.76
N SER A 26 8.79 6.82 -11.94
CA SER A 26 8.88 5.38 -12.20
C SER A 26 8.10 5.01 -13.46
N LEU A 27 6.84 5.43 -13.57
CA LEU A 27 6.00 5.16 -14.74
C LEU A 27 6.56 5.83 -16.01
N ALA A 28 7.02 7.07 -15.89
CA ALA A 28 7.69 7.77 -16.98
C ALA A 28 8.96 7.04 -17.45
N GLY A 29 9.79 6.58 -16.51
CA GLY A 29 11.02 5.84 -16.80
C GLY A 29 10.77 4.47 -17.43
N LEU A 30 9.71 3.76 -17.02
CA LEU A 30 9.31 2.46 -17.56
C LEU A 30 8.76 2.54 -18.99
N SER A 31 8.33 3.72 -19.45
CA SER A 31 7.75 3.91 -20.78
C SER A 31 8.77 3.86 -21.94
N LYS A 32 10.07 3.86 -21.64
CA LYS A 32 11.16 3.80 -22.64
C LYS A 32 12.21 2.78 -22.23
N HIS A 33 12.72 1.99 -23.18
CA HIS A 33 13.68 0.93 -22.90
C HIS A 33 14.99 1.45 -22.31
N GLU A 34 15.45 2.62 -22.76
CA GLU A 34 16.71 3.23 -22.34
C GLU A 34 16.68 3.65 -20.87
N SER A 35 15.52 4.08 -20.36
CA SER A 35 15.33 4.51 -18.97
C SER A 35 14.69 3.47 -18.05
N ALA A 36 14.25 2.32 -18.58
CA ALA A 36 13.45 1.33 -17.83
C ALA A 36 14.11 0.87 -16.53
N LYS A 37 15.44 0.62 -16.55
CA LYS A 37 16.20 0.24 -15.35
C LYS A 37 16.18 1.34 -14.28
N GLY A 38 16.31 2.60 -14.69
CA GLY A 38 16.22 3.75 -13.78
C GLY A 38 14.79 3.97 -13.26
N GLY A 39 13.78 3.73 -14.11
CA GLY A 39 12.36 3.77 -13.74
C GLY A 39 12.03 2.88 -12.54
N ILE A 40 12.47 1.63 -12.57
CA ILE A 40 12.27 0.68 -11.45
C ILE A 40 12.88 1.21 -10.14
N VAL A 41 14.06 1.83 -10.20
CA VAL A 41 14.72 2.38 -9.00
C VAL A 41 13.89 3.49 -8.36
N TYR A 42 13.27 4.37 -9.16
CA TYR A 42 12.34 5.36 -8.62
C TYR A 42 11.13 4.69 -7.95
N GLY A 43 10.56 3.65 -8.55
CA GLY A 43 9.44 2.91 -7.98
C GLY A 43 9.78 2.23 -6.64
N VAL A 44 10.93 1.55 -6.56
CA VAL A 44 11.41 0.92 -5.32
C VAL A 44 11.68 1.97 -4.23
N SER A 45 12.31 3.08 -4.60
CA SER A 45 12.62 4.17 -3.66
C SER A 45 11.35 4.85 -3.14
N GLY A 46 10.35 5.07 -4.00
CA GLY A 46 9.04 5.59 -3.63
C GLY A 46 8.33 4.67 -2.65
N MET A 47 8.21 3.38 -2.98
CA MET A 47 7.56 2.40 -2.10
C MET A 47 8.26 2.28 -0.74
N ALA A 48 9.61 2.27 -0.72
CA ALA A 48 10.37 2.24 0.53
C ALA A 48 10.10 3.50 1.39
N LEU A 49 10.10 4.69 0.78
CA LEU A 49 9.83 5.94 1.47
C LEU A 49 8.41 5.96 2.06
N ALA A 50 7.40 5.56 1.30
CA ALA A 50 6.01 5.49 1.76
C ALA A 50 5.84 4.52 2.93
N LEU A 51 6.39 3.31 2.84
CA LEU A 51 6.30 2.32 3.91
C LEU A 51 7.00 2.80 5.18
N VAL A 52 8.18 3.40 5.09
CA VAL A 52 8.89 3.96 6.24
C VAL A 52 8.10 5.11 6.87
N ALA A 53 7.60 6.05 6.07
CA ALA A 53 6.83 7.18 6.55
C ALA A 53 5.55 6.74 7.27
N THR A 54 4.78 5.83 6.67
CA THR A 54 3.55 5.27 7.27
C THR A 54 3.87 4.52 8.56
N THR A 55 4.89 3.66 8.55
CA THR A 55 5.24 2.85 9.74
C THR A 55 5.69 3.74 10.89
N LEU A 56 6.53 4.75 10.64
CA LEU A 56 6.97 5.69 11.66
C LEU A 56 5.79 6.49 12.21
N LEU A 57 4.88 6.96 11.36
CA LEU A 57 3.68 7.68 11.78
C LEU A 57 2.77 6.81 12.66
N THR A 58 2.59 5.53 12.30
CA THR A 58 1.81 4.57 13.10
C THR A 58 2.47 4.33 14.46
N ILE A 59 3.80 4.20 14.51
CA ILE A 59 4.55 4.04 15.77
C ILE A 59 4.37 5.27 16.67
N THR A 60 4.48 6.48 16.10
CA THR A 60 4.35 7.72 16.89
C THR A 60 2.95 7.93 17.43
N ASN A 61 1.91 7.53 16.68
CA ASN A 61 0.52 7.68 17.09
C ASN A 61 0.06 6.59 18.09
N GLY A 62 0.64 5.39 18.00
CA GLY A 62 0.20 4.21 18.74
C GLY A 62 1.03 3.85 19.98
N TRP A 63 2.08 4.60 20.31
CA TRP A 63 3.09 4.19 21.30
C TRP A 63 2.51 3.83 22.68
N ASN A 64 1.47 4.53 23.12
CA ASN A 64 0.89 4.41 24.46
C ASN A 64 -0.35 3.50 24.53
N ASP A 65 -0.78 2.89 23.42
CA ASP A 65 -1.95 2.02 23.36
C ASP A 65 -1.55 0.55 23.11
N PRO A 66 -1.83 -0.38 24.05
CA PRO A 66 -1.58 -1.81 23.86
C PRO A 66 -2.21 -2.40 22.59
N ALA A 67 -3.38 -1.90 22.17
CA ALA A 67 -4.03 -2.35 20.94
C ALA A 67 -3.24 -1.91 19.69
N ALA A 68 -2.68 -0.71 19.71
CA ALA A 68 -1.85 -0.20 18.62
C ALA A 68 -0.49 -0.92 18.54
N GLN A 69 0.07 -1.36 19.67
CA GLN A 69 1.28 -2.20 19.69
C GLN A 69 1.04 -3.56 19.01
N LEU A 70 -0.11 -4.19 19.26
CA LEU A 70 -0.50 -5.42 18.55
C LEU A 70 -0.66 -5.16 17.05
N GLY A 71 -1.28 -4.04 16.66
CA GLY A 71 -1.38 -3.63 15.26
C GLY A 71 -0.02 -3.49 14.57
N LEU A 72 0.96 -2.88 15.23
CA LEU A 72 2.32 -2.76 14.73
C LEU A 72 2.99 -4.12 14.52
N ILE A 73 2.80 -5.06 15.44
CA ILE A 73 3.30 -6.42 15.30
C ILE A 73 2.69 -7.07 14.05
N PHE A 74 1.37 -6.94 13.84
CA PHE A 74 0.73 -7.49 12.65
C PHE A 74 1.21 -6.85 11.34
N ILE A 75 1.46 -5.54 11.33
CA ILE A 75 2.04 -4.84 10.17
C ILE A 75 3.41 -5.42 9.83
N VAL A 76 4.30 -5.53 10.81
CA VAL A 76 5.67 -6.05 10.59
C VAL A 76 5.64 -7.51 10.16
N VAL A 77 4.87 -8.36 10.85
CA VAL A 77 4.73 -9.78 10.52
C VAL A 77 4.14 -9.96 9.11
N GLY A 78 3.07 -9.24 8.79
CA GLY A 78 2.44 -9.27 7.47
C GLY A 78 3.40 -8.82 6.37
N LEU A 79 4.14 -7.73 6.58
CA LEU A 79 5.15 -7.24 5.66
C LEU A 79 6.24 -8.27 5.41
N VAL A 80 6.79 -8.87 6.48
CA VAL A 80 7.86 -9.87 6.38
C VAL A 80 7.38 -11.12 5.64
N ILE A 81 6.20 -11.64 5.99
CA ILE A 81 5.62 -12.83 5.33
C ILE A 81 5.36 -12.53 3.85
N GLY A 82 4.66 -11.43 3.56
CA GLY A 82 4.30 -11.03 2.19
C GLY A 82 5.54 -10.78 1.33
N ALA A 83 6.52 -10.02 1.83
CA ALA A 83 7.76 -9.74 1.11
C ALA A 83 8.58 -11.02 0.89
N SER A 84 8.67 -11.91 1.88
CA SER A 84 9.44 -13.16 1.75
C SER A 84 8.85 -14.08 0.69
N ILE A 85 7.52 -14.31 0.73
CA ILE A 85 6.83 -15.15 -0.24
C ILE A 85 6.89 -14.50 -1.63
N GLY A 86 6.62 -13.20 -1.73
CA GLY A 86 6.65 -12.46 -2.99
C GLY A 86 8.01 -12.49 -3.67
N LEU A 87 9.09 -12.20 -2.92
CA LEU A 87 10.46 -12.26 -3.45
C LEU A 87 10.89 -13.67 -3.83
N TRP A 88 10.47 -14.68 -3.06
CA TRP A 88 10.75 -16.07 -3.41
C TRP A 88 10.06 -16.48 -4.72
N ARG A 89 8.75 -16.24 -4.84
CA ARG A 89 8.01 -16.58 -6.06
C ARG A 89 8.52 -15.82 -7.28
N ALA A 90 8.81 -14.52 -7.15
CA ALA A 90 9.34 -13.71 -8.23
C ALA A 90 10.71 -14.18 -8.76
N ARG A 91 11.50 -14.91 -7.95
CA ARG A 91 12.81 -15.43 -8.36
C ARG A 91 12.77 -16.80 -9.03
N VAL A 92 11.75 -17.60 -8.73
CA VAL A 92 11.71 -19.03 -9.11
C VAL A 92 10.82 -19.30 -10.32
N VAL A 93 9.84 -18.43 -10.59
CA VAL A 93 8.92 -18.60 -11.72
C VAL A 93 9.65 -18.37 -13.05
N GLU A 94 9.41 -19.26 -14.02
CA GLU A 94 9.94 -19.16 -15.37
C GLU A 94 9.37 -17.94 -16.11
N MET A 95 10.12 -17.38 -17.06
CA MET A 95 9.67 -16.21 -17.83
C MET A 95 8.39 -16.47 -18.64
N THR A 96 8.11 -17.73 -18.97
CA THR A 96 6.89 -18.21 -19.61
C THR A 96 5.67 -18.12 -18.69
N GLY A 97 5.86 -18.30 -17.38
CA GLY A 97 4.82 -18.23 -16.35
C GLY A 97 4.63 -16.83 -15.75
N MET A 98 5.25 -15.81 -16.35
CA MET A 98 5.13 -14.42 -15.89
C MET A 98 3.70 -13.87 -15.97
N PRO A 99 2.88 -14.16 -17.02
CA PRO A 99 1.48 -13.73 -17.05
C PRO A 99 0.68 -14.20 -15.83
N GLU A 100 0.81 -15.47 -15.45
CA GLU A 100 0.11 -16.08 -14.31
C GLU A 100 0.60 -15.51 -12.98
N LEU A 101 1.92 -15.31 -12.84
CA LEU A 101 2.46 -14.66 -11.65
C LEU A 101 1.92 -13.23 -11.50
N ILE A 102 1.84 -12.46 -12.59
CA ILE A 102 1.32 -11.09 -12.58
C ILE A 102 -0.17 -11.07 -12.23
N ALA A 103 -0.96 -12.03 -12.75
CA ALA A 103 -2.37 -12.19 -12.39
C ALA A 103 -2.52 -12.46 -10.89
N LEU A 104 -1.79 -13.44 -10.35
CA LEU A 104 -1.79 -13.73 -8.91
C LEU A 104 -1.36 -12.53 -8.05
N LEU A 105 -0.39 -11.72 -8.49
CA LEU A 105 0.00 -10.51 -7.75
C LEU A 105 -1.12 -9.46 -7.74
N HIS A 106 -1.89 -9.32 -8.82
CA HIS A 106 -3.04 -8.42 -8.86
C HIS A 106 -4.23 -8.92 -8.02
N SER A 107 -4.37 -10.24 -7.84
CA SER A 107 -5.39 -10.77 -6.92
C SER A 107 -5.13 -10.28 -5.47
N PHE A 108 -3.86 -10.25 -5.04
CA PHE A 108 -3.50 -9.72 -3.72
C PHE A 108 -3.80 -8.22 -3.57
N VAL A 109 -3.62 -7.43 -4.62
CA VAL A 109 -4.02 -6.00 -4.61
C VAL A 109 -5.54 -5.86 -4.46
N GLY A 110 -6.30 -6.70 -5.17
CA GLY A 110 -7.76 -6.71 -5.10
C GLY A 110 -8.29 -7.05 -3.70
N VAL A 111 -7.80 -8.14 -3.09
CA VAL A 111 -8.23 -8.51 -1.73
C VAL A 111 -7.79 -7.48 -0.68
N ALA A 112 -6.62 -6.86 -0.84
CA ALA A 112 -6.19 -5.77 0.05
C ALA A 112 -7.16 -4.58 -0.02
N ALA A 113 -7.57 -4.16 -1.21
CA ALA A 113 -8.56 -3.08 -1.38
C ALA A 113 -9.91 -3.42 -0.72
N VAL A 114 -10.38 -4.66 -0.83
CA VAL A 114 -11.61 -5.13 -0.18
C VAL A 114 -11.49 -5.06 1.34
N LEU A 115 -10.39 -5.58 1.91
CA LEU A 115 -10.19 -5.61 3.36
C LEU A 115 -10.03 -4.20 3.94
N ILE A 116 -9.28 -3.32 3.26
CA ILE A 116 -9.11 -1.91 3.66
C ILE A 116 -10.45 -1.17 3.59
N GLY A 117 -11.22 -1.35 2.51
CA GLY A 117 -12.53 -0.73 2.35
C GLY A 117 -13.53 -1.20 3.42
N TRP A 118 -13.55 -2.50 3.72
CA TRP A 118 -14.41 -3.03 4.78
C TRP A 118 -14.02 -2.48 6.17
N ASN A 119 -12.71 -2.39 6.45
CA ASN A 119 -12.22 -1.75 7.67
C ASN A 119 -12.69 -0.28 7.76
N GLY A 120 -12.56 0.49 6.68
CA GLY A 120 -13.01 1.88 6.62
C GLY A 120 -14.54 2.06 6.69
N ALA A 121 -15.33 1.03 6.37
CA ALA A 121 -16.78 1.05 6.53
C ALA A 121 -17.24 0.73 7.97
N LEU A 122 -16.52 -0.17 8.66
CA LEU A 122 -16.87 -0.65 9.99
C LEU A 122 -16.44 0.29 11.12
N PHE A 123 -15.28 0.94 10.97
CA PHE A 123 -14.72 1.79 12.01
C PHE A 123 -14.92 3.26 11.65
N ASP A 124 -15.35 4.07 12.63
CA ASP A 124 -15.52 5.50 12.45
C ASP A 124 -14.15 6.15 12.20
N THR A 125 -13.97 6.72 11.02
CA THR A 125 -12.76 7.45 10.61
C THR A 125 -12.78 8.91 11.03
N GLY A 126 -13.78 9.36 11.79
CA GLY A 126 -13.94 10.76 12.18
C GLY A 126 -14.45 11.63 11.03
N THR A 127 -15.16 11.05 10.07
CA THR A 127 -15.62 11.76 8.86
C THR A 127 -16.76 12.73 9.20
N PRO A 128 -16.65 14.02 8.81
CA PRO A 128 -17.73 14.98 8.96
C PRO A 128 -19.04 14.50 8.33
N LYS A 129 -20.19 14.75 8.98
CA LYS A 129 -21.50 14.26 8.52
C LYS A 129 -21.84 14.66 7.07
N ASN A 130 -21.37 15.82 6.61
CA ASN A 130 -21.55 16.31 5.25
C ASN A 130 -20.72 15.55 4.20
N LEU A 131 -19.68 14.82 4.60
CA LEU A 131 -18.80 14.04 3.72
C LEU A 131 -19.11 12.53 3.75
N LEU A 132 -19.99 12.10 4.65
CA LEU A 132 -20.30 10.68 4.85
C LEU A 132 -20.82 9.99 3.58
N GLY A 133 -21.59 10.69 2.75
CA GLY A 133 -22.06 10.16 1.46
C GLY A 133 -20.92 9.90 0.48
N VAL A 134 -19.94 10.81 0.43
CA VAL A 134 -18.76 10.69 -0.45
C VAL A 134 -17.89 9.53 0.02
N GLN A 135 -17.60 9.44 1.31
CA GLN A 135 -16.81 8.34 1.87
C GLN A 135 -17.46 6.97 1.58
N ARG A 136 -18.77 6.84 1.79
CA ARG A 136 -19.48 5.59 1.52
C ARG A 136 -19.42 5.20 0.04
N ALA A 137 -19.52 6.18 -0.86
CA ALA A 137 -19.39 5.94 -2.29
C ALA A 137 -17.96 5.51 -2.65
N GLU A 138 -16.94 6.19 -2.13
CA GLU A 138 -15.53 5.85 -2.33
C GLU A 138 -15.23 4.42 -1.85
N VAL A 139 -15.64 4.08 -0.63
CA VAL A 139 -15.45 2.75 -0.05
C VAL A 139 -16.17 1.69 -0.88
N PHE A 140 -17.43 1.93 -1.27
CA PHE A 140 -18.18 0.99 -2.11
C PHE A 140 -17.49 0.75 -3.45
N ILE A 141 -17.06 1.81 -4.15
CA ILE A 141 -16.37 1.71 -5.44
C ILE A 141 -15.04 0.96 -5.27
N GLY A 142 -14.27 1.28 -4.24
CA GLY A 142 -12.98 0.62 -3.95
C GLY A 142 -13.14 -0.88 -3.67
N VAL A 143 -14.13 -1.25 -2.84
CA VAL A 143 -14.44 -2.66 -2.55
C VAL A 143 -14.93 -3.39 -3.81
N PHE A 144 -15.80 -2.76 -4.60
CA PHE A 144 -16.31 -3.35 -5.83
C PHE A 144 -15.19 -3.63 -6.85
N ILE A 145 -14.35 -2.63 -7.14
CA ILE A 145 -13.23 -2.78 -8.07
C ILE A 145 -12.26 -3.84 -7.52
N GLY A 146 -11.93 -3.79 -6.23
CA GLY A 146 -11.04 -4.78 -5.60
C GLY A 146 -11.56 -6.21 -5.70
N ALA A 147 -12.86 -6.43 -5.47
CA ALA A 147 -13.49 -7.75 -5.55
C ALA A 147 -13.51 -8.29 -6.99
N VAL A 148 -13.77 -7.43 -7.98
CA VAL A 148 -13.70 -7.80 -9.40
C VAL A 148 -12.27 -8.13 -9.81
N THR A 149 -11.28 -7.33 -9.39
CA THR A 149 -9.86 -7.61 -9.65
C THR A 149 -9.41 -8.92 -9.01
N PHE A 150 -9.81 -9.19 -7.76
CA PHE A 150 -9.48 -10.43 -7.07
C PHE A 150 -10.03 -11.66 -7.78
N THR A 151 -11.34 -11.67 -8.05
CA THR A 151 -11.98 -12.82 -8.68
C THR A 151 -11.55 -13.00 -10.13
N GLY A 152 -11.44 -11.91 -10.90
CA GLY A 152 -10.94 -11.94 -12.27
C GLY A 152 -9.51 -12.48 -12.38
N SER A 153 -8.62 -12.10 -11.45
CA SER A 153 -7.23 -12.55 -11.45
C SER A 153 -7.04 -14.01 -10.99
N ILE A 154 -8.00 -14.59 -10.26
CA ILE A 154 -7.98 -16.01 -9.88
C ILE A 154 -8.45 -16.90 -11.04
N VAL A 155 -9.39 -16.40 -11.84
CA VAL A 155 -9.92 -17.12 -12.99
C VAL A 155 -8.99 -17.04 -14.20
N ALA A 156 -8.29 -15.91 -14.37
CA ALA A 156 -7.28 -15.69 -15.40
C ALA A 156 -6.01 -16.52 -15.15
#